data_AF-A0A523Y0Q0-F1
#
_entry.id   AF-A0A523Y0Q0-F1
#
_cell.length_a   1.000
_cell.length_b   1.000
_cell.length_c   1.000
_cell.angle_alpha   90.00
_cell.angle_beta   90.00
_cell.angle_gamma   90.00
#
_symmetry.space_group_name_H-M   'P 1'
#
loop_
_entity.id
_entity.type
_entity.pdbx_description
1 polymer ?
#
loop_
_entity_poly.entity_id
_entity_poly.type
_entity_poly.pdbx_seq_one_letter_code
_entity_poly.pdbx_strand_id
1 'polypeptide(L)'
;MLLSNVQAVVTEHPQPYKKMGEHGYVCPWVEKEYGGPGMGFEYSVIIIEEMAYAGVYGLMAGLHSDIVAPYIHSFGNKEQKKK
;
A
#
# COMPACT_ATOMS: atom_id res chain seq x y z
N MET A 1 2.62 7.51 -8.90
CA MET A 1 3.56 8.63 -8.70
C MET A 1 2.74 9.77 -8.11
N LEU A 2 2.61 10.04 -6.82
CA LEU A 2 3.21 9.63 -5.55
C LEU A 2 2.04 9.27 -4.61
N LEU A 3 2.28 8.68 -3.43
CA LEU A 3 1.23 8.21 -2.49
C LEU A 3 0.28 9.34 -2.04
N SER A 4 -0.78 9.55 -2.80
CA SER A 4 -1.63 10.73 -2.68
C SER A 4 -2.75 10.66 -1.66
N ASN A 5 -2.58 9.80 -0.66
CA ASN A 5 -3.59 9.00 0.04
C ASN A 5 -3.47 7.54 -0.43
N VAL A 6 -3.49 6.57 0.50
CA VAL A 6 -3.61 5.14 0.16
C VAL A 6 -4.79 4.93 -0.79
N GLN A 7 -5.87 5.69 -0.65
CA GLN A 7 -7.01 5.68 -1.56
C GLN A 7 -6.68 6.14 -2.99
N ALA A 8 -5.75 7.08 -3.17
CA ALA A 8 -5.41 7.64 -4.48
C ALA A 8 -4.47 6.71 -5.29
N VAL A 9 -3.62 5.94 -4.58
CA VAL A 9 -2.90 4.80 -5.19
C VAL A 9 -3.89 3.84 -5.82
N VAL A 10 -5.00 3.56 -5.12
CA VAL A 10 -5.97 2.54 -5.49
C VAL A 10 -6.81 3.00 -6.69
N THR A 11 -7.08 4.31 -6.85
CA THR A 11 -7.99 4.84 -7.87
C THR A 11 -7.50 4.80 -9.32
N GLU A 12 -6.19 4.81 -9.57
CA GLU A 12 -5.62 4.84 -10.93
C GLU A 12 -5.14 3.46 -11.45
N HIS A 13 -5.21 2.42 -10.61
CA HIS A 13 -4.72 1.09 -10.94
C HIS A 13 -5.82 0.15 -11.48
N PRO A 14 -5.43 -1.00 -12.09
CA PRO A 14 -6.37 -2.03 -12.54
C PRO A 14 -7.33 -2.46 -11.43
N GLN A 15 -8.54 -2.90 -11.80
CA GLN A 15 -9.60 -3.31 -10.85
C GLN A 15 -9.16 -4.16 -9.64
N PRO A 16 -8.20 -5.10 -9.75
CA PRO A 16 -7.69 -5.84 -8.60
C PRO A 16 -7.08 -4.94 -7.50
N TYR A 17 -6.30 -3.93 -7.88
CA TYR A 17 -5.72 -2.98 -6.93
C TYR A 17 -6.77 -2.14 -6.22
N LYS A 18 -7.86 -1.81 -6.94
CA LYS A 18 -9.02 -1.11 -6.35
C LYS A 18 -9.59 -1.87 -5.16
N LYS A 19 -9.91 -3.14 -5.40
CA LYS A 19 -10.43 -4.04 -4.36
C LYS A 19 -9.43 -4.26 -3.23
N MET A 20 -8.14 -4.44 -3.55
CA MET A 20 -7.12 -4.60 -2.51
C MET A 20 -7.03 -3.38 -1.60
N GLY A 21 -7.13 -2.17 -2.15
CA GLY A 21 -7.18 -0.94 -1.37
C GLY A 21 -8.39 -0.82 -0.47
N GLU A 22 -9.59 -1.10 -1.00
CA GLU A 22 -10.85 -1.09 -0.24
C GLU A 22 -10.83 -2.04 0.97
N HIS A 23 -10.08 -3.15 0.84
CA HIS A 23 -9.91 -4.13 1.92
C HIS A 23 -8.66 -3.91 2.79
N GLY A 24 -7.86 -2.87 2.53
CA GLY A 24 -6.67 -2.54 3.33
C GLY A 24 -5.46 -3.45 3.07
N TYR A 25 -5.39 -4.12 1.92
CA TYR A 25 -4.26 -4.99 1.54
C TYR A 25 -3.10 -4.25 0.85
N VAL A 26 -3.21 -2.94 0.67
CA VAL A 26 -2.15 -2.07 0.13
C VAL A 26 -1.74 -1.10 1.22
N CYS A 27 -0.43 -1.00 1.46
CA CYS A 27 0.14 -0.14 2.50
C CYS A 27 -0.52 -0.33 3.89
N PRO A 28 -0.60 -1.56 4.43
CA PRO A 28 -1.34 -1.84 5.67
C PRO A 28 -0.79 -1.09 6.89
N TRP A 29 0.52 -0.79 6.88
CA TRP A 29 1.22 -0.12 7.97
C TRP A 29 1.08 1.41 7.97
N VAL A 30 0.55 2.00 6.90
CA VAL A 30 0.42 3.46 6.80
C VAL A 30 -0.63 3.97 7.79
N GLU A 31 -0.33 5.07 8.45
CA GLU A 31 -1.19 5.66 9.47
C GLU A 31 -2.53 6.14 8.91
N LYS A 32 -3.56 6.13 9.77
CA LYS A 32 -4.91 6.60 9.42
C LYS A 32 -4.95 8.04 8.93
N GLU A 33 -4.02 8.90 9.38
CA GLU A 33 -3.93 10.28 8.92
C GLU A 33 -3.57 10.43 7.43
N TYR A 34 -2.99 9.39 6.83
CA TYR A 34 -2.68 9.31 5.38
C TYR A 34 -3.62 8.35 4.63
N GLY A 35 -4.72 7.93 5.27
CA GLY A 35 -5.74 7.05 4.69
C GLY A 35 -5.40 5.55 4.73
N GLY A 36 -4.33 5.16 5.42
CA GLY A 36 -4.00 3.75 5.64
C GLY A 36 -4.73 3.15 6.86
N PRO A 37 -4.68 1.83 7.05
CA PRO A 37 -5.37 1.17 8.15
C PRO A 37 -4.60 1.26 9.49
N GLY A 38 -3.31 1.63 9.47
CA GLY A 38 -2.47 1.80 10.66
C GLY A 38 -2.18 0.50 11.40
N MET A 39 -2.02 -0.60 10.66
CA MET A 39 -1.69 -1.92 11.19
C MET A 39 -0.16 -2.08 11.39
N GLY A 40 0.28 -3.19 11.97
CA GLY A 40 1.69 -3.51 12.06
C GLY A 40 2.27 -4.08 10.76
N PHE A 41 3.60 -4.09 10.64
CA PHE A 41 4.30 -4.60 9.46
C PHE A 41 4.09 -6.10 9.23
N GLU A 42 3.76 -6.86 10.28
CA GLU A 42 3.39 -8.27 10.20
C GLU A 42 2.24 -8.53 9.21
N TYR A 43 1.35 -7.55 9.01
CA TYR A 43 0.28 -7.66 8.01
C TYR A 43 0.82 -7.63 6.58
N SER A 44 1.85 -6.84 6.29
CA SER A 44 2.53 -6.90 4.98
C SER A 44 3.15 -8.28 4.73
N VAL A 45 3.75 -8.87 5.76
CA VAL A 45 4.34 -10.22 5.67
C VAL A 45 3.25 -11.25 5.35
N ILE A 46 2.16 -11.27 6.12
CA ILE A 46 1.03 -12.18 5.89
C ILE A 46 0.47 -12.00 4.48
N ILE A 47 0.24 -10.77 4.03
CA ILE A 47 -0.31 -10.50 2.69
C ILE A 47 0.62 -11.06 1.60
N ILE A 48 1.94 -10.86 1.73
CA ILE A 48 2.91 -11.36 0.75
C ILE A 48 2.95 -12.89 0.74
N GLU A 49 2.91 -13.53 1.91
CA GLU A 49 2.87 -15.00 2.03
C GLU A 49 1.61 -15.58 1.37
N GLU A 50 0.44 -15.02 1.65
CA GLU A 50 -0.83 -15.46 1.06
C GLU A 50 -0.86 -15.23 -0.47
N MET A 51 -0.30 -14.11 -0.94
CA MET A 51 -0.15 -13.84 -2.37
C MET A 51 0.78 -14.85 -3.05
N ALA A 52 1.89 -15.22 -2.40
CA ALA A 52 2.82 -16.23 -2.90
C ALA A 52 2.17 -17.62 -2.93
N TYR A 53 1.46 -17.99 -1.87
CA TYR A 53 0.70 -19.23 -1.78
C TYR A 53 -0.36 -19.35 -2.88
N ALA A 54 -1.10 -18.26 -3.15
CA ALA A 54 -2.09 -18.19 -4.22
C ALA A 54 -1.48 -18.05 -5.64
N GLY A 55 -0.16 -17.89 -5.76
CA GLY A 55 0.53 -17.70 -7.04
C GLY A 55 0.28 -16.33 -7.70
N VAL A 56 -0.12 -15.31 -6.93
CA VAL A 56 -0.55 -13.99 -7.43
C VAL A 56 0.62 -13.00 -7.41
N TYR A 57 1.65 -13.28 -8.21
CA TYR A 57 2.84 -12.43 -8.28
C TYR A 57 2.63 -11.16 -9.11
N GLY A 58 1.79 -11.21 -10.15
CA GLY A 58 1.63 -10.10 -11.11
C GLY A 58 1.07 -8.80 -10.50
N LEU A 59 0.51 -8.85 -9.30
CA LEU A 59 0.04 -7.66 -8.60
C LEU A 59 1.16 -6.89 -7.91
N MET A 60 2.34 -7.45 -7.63
CA MET A 60 3.49 -6.69 -7.10
C MET A 60 3.18 -5.81 -5.86
N ALA A 61 2.22 -6.21 -5.02
CA ALA A 61 1.74 -5.38 -3.90
C ALA A 61 2.83 -5.11 -2.84
N GLY A 62 3.75 -6.05 -2.63
CA GLY A 62 4.90 -5.86 -1.73
C GLY A 62 5.92 -4.85 -2.27
N LEU A 63 6.16 -4.80 -3.58
CA LEU A 63 7.01 -3.77 -4.18
C LEU A 63 6.41 -2.37 -3.94
N HIS A 64 5.11 -2.24 -4.16
CA HIS A 64 4.43 -0.98 -3.92
C HIS A 64 4.45 -0.59 -2.43
N SER A 65 3.97 -1.48 -1.56
CA SER A 65 3.68 -1.18 -0.16
C SER A 65 4.90 -1.18 0.74
N ASP A 66 5.90 -2.03 0.46
CA ASP A 66 6.97 -2.29 1.41
C ASP A 66 8.36 -1.91 0.88
N ILE A 67 8.44 -1.51 -0.40
CA ILE A 67 9.67 -1.02 -1.01
C ILE A 67 9.54 0.44 -1.43
N VAL A 68 8.54 0.78 -2.26
CA VAL A 68 8.41 2.15 -2.80
C VAL A 68 7.78 3.10 -1.78
N ALA A 69 6.67 2.69 -1.17
CA ALA A 69 5.93 3.54 -0.24
C ALA A 69 6.74 4.06 0.97
N PRO A 70 7.63 3.26 1.59
CA PRO A 70 8.47 3.71 2.69
C PRO A 70 9.37 4.89 2.37
N TYR A 71 9.79 5.10 1.12
CA TYR A 71 10.62 6.26 0.76
C TYR A 71 9.86 7.58 0.92
N ILE A 72 8.60 7.62 0.49
CA ILE A 72 7.77 8.82 0.62
C ILE A 72 7.38 9.00 2.09
N HIS A 73 7.04 7.92 2.79
CA HIS A 73 6.73 7.97 4.21
C HIS A 73 7.94 8.46 5.05
N SER A 74 9.15 8.01 4.75
CA SER A 74 10.35 8.36 5.53
C SER A 74 10.94 9.72 5.13
N PHE A 75 11.00 10.02 3.84
CA PHE A 75 11.74 11.17 3.31
C PHE A 75 10.87 12.27 2.71
N GLY A 76 9.57 12.02 2.53
CA GLY A 76 8.64 13.03 2.04
C GLY A 76 8.40 14.13 3.06
N ASN A 77 8.25 15.36 2.58
CA ASN A 77 7.73 16.45 3.40
C ASN A 77 6.21 16.29 3.63
N LYS A 78 5.63 17.12 4.52
CA LYS A 78 4.19 17.02 4.87
C LYS A 78 3.27 17.17 3.66
N GLU A 79 3.63 18.00 2.68
CA GLU A 79 2.84 18.19 1.46
C GLU A 79 2.92 16.94 0.57
N GLN A 80 4.10 16.34 0.41
CA GLN A 80 4.31 15.13 -0.39
C GLN A 80 3.62 13.90 0.20
N LYS A 81 3.48 13.80 1.52
CA LYS A 81 2.74 12.70 2.17
C LYS A 81 1.22 12.86 2.10
N LYS A 82 0.73 14.08 1.90
CA LYS A 82 -0.71 14.41 1.85
C LYS A 82 -1.25 14.62 0.44
N LYS A 83 -0.37 14.86 -0.53
CA LYS A 83 -0.71 15.15 -1.92
C LYS A 83 -0.97 13.89 -2.66
#